data_AF-Q9LYL0-F1
#
_entry.id   AF-Q9LYL0-F1
#
_cell.length_a   1.000
_cell.length_b   1.000
_cell.length_c   1.000
_cell.angle_alpha   90.00
_cell.angle_beta   90.00
_cell.angle_gamma   90.00
#
_symmetry.space_group_name_H-M   'P 1'
#
loop_
_entity.id
_entity.type
_entity.pdbx_description
1 polymer ?
#
loop_
_entity_poly.entity_id
_entity_poly.type
_entity_poly.pdbx_seq_one_letter_code
_entity_poly.pdbx_strand_id
1 'polypeptide(L)'
;MLLTLSPKTLSSSSFFTVHKSQNPKCKSPDSCRFKSLKCSFDRILVKSEVQIERNLEFETGETFFRHESARGRDLGVLSATLYKRSNGSLRVLDAMCGCGIRSLRYLVEAEADFVMANDANDDNRRVITDNLSKVERGTGDERRWVVTHMLANKAMIERYMVADFFDMIDIDSFGSDSSFLRDAFNALRLGGLLYLTSTDGYSSGGHRPYNSLAAYGAFIRPMPFGNEIGLRMLIGGAVREAALLGYHVTPLFSYYSYHGPVFRVMLRVHRGKLHEDRNYGFVTHCNLCGHSHTLRFDELGLMGCPCSDTKASSSLVVSGPMWLGPLHDASYVTEMLELAKEWGWVSEGTGMDLDKLLSIMIEESDPRLPPGYTKMDEMASRAKMNSPPLKKMMSALVKEGYAASRSHIIPNALKTDCPMSHFVRIAKENLHS
;
A
#
# COMPACT_ATOMS: atom_id res chain seq x y z
N MET A 1 0.01 51.70 -7.84
CA MET A 1 -0.90 51.22 -6.78
C MET A 1 -0.60 49.74 -6.53
N LEU A 2 0.26 49.41 -5.57
CA LEU A 2 0.45 48.03 -5.13
C LEU A 2 -0.59 47.74 -4.05
N LEU A 3 -1.60 46.94 -4.38
CA LEU A 3 -2.62 46.44 -3.44
C LEU A 3 -2.01 45.29 -2.62
N THR A 4 -1.49 45.61 -1.43
CA THR A 4 -1.11 44.63 -0.41
C THR A 4 -2.38 44.06 0.24
N LEU A 5 -2.90 42.98 -0.33
CA LEU A 5 -3.98 42.20 0.28
C LEU A 5 -3.39 41.31 1.39
N SER A 6 -3.25 41.88 2.59
CA SER A 6 -3.01 41.10 3.80
C SER A 6 -4.25 40.24 4.09
N PRO A 7 -4.13 38.91 4.23
CA PRO A 7 -5.27 38.06 4.52
C PRO A 7 -5.78 38.39 5.93
N LYS A 8 -7.07 38.72 6.02
CA LYS A 8 -7.78 38.88 7.29
C LYS A 8 -7.73 37.53 8.01
N THR A 9 -6.87 37.43 9.01
CA THR A 9 -6.92 36.38 10.02
C THR A 9 -8.29 36.41 10.66
N LEU A 10 -9.03 35.31 10.55
CA LEU A 10 -10.26 35.11 11.32
C LEU A 10 -9.88 35.24 12.80
N SER A 11 -10.39 36.29 13.43
CA SER A 11 -10.16 36.56 14.84
C SER A 11 -10.68 35.40 15.68
N SER A 12 -9.98 35.13 16.76
CA SER A 12 -10.40 34.23 17.83
C SER A 12 -11.73 34.74 18.41
N SER A 13 -12.85 34.18 17.94
CA SER A 13 -14.16 34.37 18.57
C SER A 13 -14.22 33.52 19.83
N SER A 14 -13.72 34.09 20.92
CA SER A 14 -13.99 33.67 22.28
C SER A 14 -15.48 33.82 22.58
N PHE A 15 -16.34 32.83 22.30
CA PHE A 15 -17.67 32.67 22.92
C PHE A 15 -18.29 31.32 22.48
N PHE A 16 -17.73 30.20 22.93
CA PHE A 16 -18.49 28.96 22.99
C PHE A 16 -18.59 28.52 24.46
N THR A 17 -19.44 29.23 25.18
CA THR A 17 -19.99 28.75 26.44
C THR A 17 -20.80 27.50 26.11
N VAL A 18 -20.29 26.34 26.50
CA VAL A 18 -20.95 25.04 26.35
C VAL A 18 -22.27 25.11 27.12
N HIS A 19 -23.36 25.36 26.40
CA HIS A 19 -24.70 25.17 26.93
C HIS A 19 -24.85 23.69 27.26
N LYS A 20 -24.93 23.39 28.57
CA LYS A 20 -25.39 22.09 29.08
C LYS A 20 -26.70 21.73 28.37
N SER A 21 -26.65 20.73 27.49
CA SER A 21 -27.84 20.22 26.84
C SER A 21 -28.80 19.69 27.91
N GLN A 22 -29.98 20.29 28.00
CA GLN A 22 -31.09 19.76 28.77
C GLN A 22 -31.58 18.49 28.05
N ASN A 23 -31.06 17.33 28.44
CA ASN A 23 -31.61 16.06 27.98
C ASN A 23 -33.02 15.93 28.56
N PRO A 24 -34.07 15.78 27.73
CA PRO A 24 -35.43 15.62 28.23
C PRO A 24 -35.55 14.31 29.00
N LYS A 25 -36.11 14.41 30.21
CA LYS A 25 -36.40 13.30 31.13
C LYS A 25 -37.17 12.19 30.38
N CYS A 26 -36.46 11.10 30.04
CA CYS A 26 -37.10 9.88 29.56
C CYS A 26 -37.83 9.23 30.75
N LYS A 27 -39.15 9.11 30.64
CA LYS A 27 -40.00 8.44 31.64
C LYS A 27 -39.60 6.97 31.73
N SER A 28 -39.39 6.50 32.95
CA SER A 28 -39.18 5.09 33.31
C SER A 28 -40.34 4.22 32.82
N PRO A 29 -40.12 3.22 31.95
CA PRO A 29 -41.07 2.15 31.74
C PRO A 29 -40.96 1.15 32.90
N ASP A 30 -42.13 0.71 33.36
CA ASP A 30 -42.29 -0.24 34.44
C ASP A 30 -41.48 -1.52 34.26
N SER A 31 -41.02 -2.01 35.40
CA SER A 31 -40.38 -3.29 35.67
C SER A 31 -40.95 -4.46 34.85
N CYS A 32 -40.21 -4.91 33.84
CA CYS A 32 -40.42 -6.23 33.25
C CYS A 32 -39.28 -7.15 33.71
N ARG A 33 -39.61 -8.10 34.59
CA ARG A 33 -38.73 -9.14 35.13
C ARG A 33 -38.16 -10.00 33.98
N PHE A 34 -37.01 -9.65 33.45
CA PHE A 34 -36.23 -10.58 32.64
C PHE A 34 -35.55 -11.58 33.57
N LYS A 35 -36.06 -12.80 33.58
CA LYS A 35 -35.41 -13.97 34.20
C LYS A 35 -34.03 -14.12 33.56
N SER A 36 -32.97 -14.09 34.37
CA SER A 36 -31.62 -14.33 33.92
C SER A 36 -31.49 -15.77 33.40
N LEU A 37 -31.48 -15.95 32.08
CA LEU A 37 -30.89 -17.16 31.52
C LEU A 37 -29.38 -17.05 31.78
N LYS A 38 -28.89 -17.80 32.77
CA LYS A 38 -27.47 -18.12 32.90
C LYS A 38 -27.05 -18.91 31.66
N CYS A 39 -26.65 -18.21 30.60
CA CYS A 39 -25.93 -18.84 29.50
C CYS A 39 -24.49 -19.03 29.98
N SER A 40 -24.16 -20.25 30.42
CA SER A 40 -22.77 -20.65 30.62
C SER A 40 -22.08 -20.63 29.28
N PHE A 41 -21.43 -19.52 28.94
CA PHE A 41 -20.35 -19.56 27.98
C PHE A 41 -19.23 -20.35 28.64
N ASP A 42 -19.21 -21.66 28.39
CA ASP A 42 -17.95 -22.38 28.40
C ASP A 42 -17.04 -21.59 27.46
N ARG A 43 -16.08 -20.87 28.06
CA ARG A 43 -14.99 -20.26 27.29
C ARG A 43 -14.31 -21.43 26.60
N ILE A 44 -14.67 -21.65 25.33
CA ILE A 44 -13.92 -22.51 24.43
C ILE A 44 -12.51 -21.96 24.51
N LEU A 45 -11.65 -22.65 25.24
CA LEU A 45 -10.24 -22.31 25.36
C LEU A 45 -9.66 -22.62 23.99
N VAL A 46 -9.81 -21.69 23.03
CA VAL A 46 -9.11 -21.75 21.76
C VAL A 46 -7.64 -21.73 22.14
N LYS A 47 -6.99 -22.89 22.10
CA LYS A 47 -5.55 -22.99 22.30
C LYS A 47 -4.91 -22.17 21.19
N SER A 48 -4.45 -20.98 21.51
CA SER A 48 -3.62 -20.18 20.62
C SER A 48 -2.35 -21.00 20.33
N GLU A 49 -2.15 -21.34 19.06
CA GLU A 49 -0.94 -22.03 18.64
C GLU A 49 0.20 -21.01 18.53
N VAL A 50 1.33 -21.30 19.16
CA VAL A 50 2.55 -20.52 19.03
C VAL A 50 3.01 -20.59 17.58
N GLN A 51 3.20 -19.44 16.96
CA GLN A 51 3.71 -19.27 15.61
C GLN A 51 5.16 -18.84 15.65
N ILE A 52 5.90 -19.12 14.57
CA ILE A 52 7.29 -18.70 14.41
C ILE A 52 7.44 -17.97 13.08
N GLU A 53 8.02 -16.78 13.12
CA GLU A 53 8.40 -16.02 11.91
C GLU A 53 9.79 -15.41 12.12
N ARG A 54 10.73 -15.66 11.20
CA ARG A 54 12.13 -15.19 11.30
C ARG A 54 12.77 -15.46 12.69
N ASN A 55 12.54 -16.67 13.22
CA ASN A 55 13.00 -17.12 14.55
C ASN A 55 12.36 -16.40 15.75
N LEU A 56 11.35 -15.56 15.52
CA LEU A 56 10.56 -14.95 16.57
C LEU A 56 9.31 -15.80 16.80
N GLU A 57 9.23 -16.37 17.99
CA GLU A 57 8.02 -17.03 18.46
C GLU A 57 7.00 -15.95 18.86
N PHE A 58 5.70 -16.20 18.68
CA PHE A 58 4.62 -15.32 19.13
C PHE A 58 3.29 -16.08 19.18
N GLU A 59 2.33 -15.57 19.93
CA GLU A 59 0.95 -16.07 19.95
C GLU A 59 0.05 -15.20 19.07
N THR A 60 -0.90 -15.80 18.35
CA THR A 60 -1.89 -15.04 17.58
C THR A 60 -3.16 -14.76 18.38
N GLY A 61 -3.47 -15.56 19.40
CA GLY A 61 -4.76 -15.50 20.07
C GLY A 61 -5.91 -15.67 19.06
N GLU A 62 -6.97 -14.90 19.26
CA GLU A 62 -8.12 -14.83 18.32
C GLU A 62 -7.94 -13.75 17.23
N THR A 63 -6.76 -13.12 17.15
CA THR A 63 -6.51 -12.07 16.17
C THR A 63 -6.42 -12.65 14.75
N PHE A 64 -6.67 -11.79 13.76
CA PHE A 64 -6.41 -12.15 12.38
C PHE A 64 -4.90 -12.22 12.11
N PHE A 65 -4.43 -13.40 11.72
CA PHE A 65 -3.06 -13.62 11.29
C PHE A 65 -3.03 -14.45 10.00
N ARG A 66 -2.13 -14.08 9.09
CA ARG A 66 -1.86 -14.82 7.85
C ARG A 66 -0.37 -15.04 7.67
N HIS A 67 0.04 -16.29 7.48
CA HIS A 67 1.42 -16.68 7.18
C HIS A 67 1.87 -16.12 5.84
N GLU A 68 0.97 -16.06 4.85
CA GLU A 68 1.27 -15.59 3.49
C GLU A 68 1.62 -14.09 3.45
N SER A 69 1.31 -13.34 4.50
CA SER A 69 1.67 -11.93 4.65
C SER A 69 3.12 -11.72 5.14
N ALA A 70 3.88 -12.79 5.41
CA ALA A 70 5.25 -12.72 5.93
C ALA A 70 6.18 -11.90 5.03
N ARG A 71 6.08 -12.01 3.70
CA ARG A 71 6.87 -11.16 2.77
C ARG A 71 6.58 -9.67 2.94
N GLY A 72 5.32 -9.30 3.15
CA GLY A 72 4.95 -7.91 3.42
C GLY A 72 5.54 -7.40 4.73
N ARG A 73 5.65 -8.27 5.74
CA ARG A 73 6.34 -7.93 7.01
C ARG A 73 7.84 -7.82 6.81
N ASP A 74 8.47 -8.73 6.06
CA ASP A 74 9.90 -8.67 5.72
C ASP A 74 10.25 -7.35 5.03
N LEU A 75 9.48 -6.95 4.00
CA LEU A 75 9.70 -5.69 3.29
C LEU A 75 9.57 -4.48 4.22
N GLY A 76 8.59 -4.49 5.12
CA GLY A 76 8.44 -3.44 6.14
C GLY A 76 9.65 -3.34 7.06
N VAL A 77 10.15 -4.47 7.56
CA VAL A 77 11.31 -4.52 8.46
C VAL A 77 12.57 -4.04 7.75
N LEU A 78 12.84 -4.52 6.53
CA LEU A 78 13.99 -4.06 5.74
C LEU A 78 13.96 -2.54 5.58
N SER A 79 12.80 -1.97 5.27
CA SER A 79 12.66 -0.52 5.14
C SER A 79 12.85 0.25 6.45
N ALA A 80 12.31 -0.27 7.55
CA ALA A 80 12.50 0.29 8.88
C ALA A 80 14.01 0.31 9.26
N THR A 81 14.72 -0.79 9.01
CA THR A 81 16.17 -0.89 9.24
C THR A 81 16.96 0.10 8.38
N LEU A 82 16.67 0.19 7.09
CA LEU A 82 17.33 1.16 6.20
C LEU A 82 17.09 2.59 6.69
N TYR A 83 15.86 2.91 7.11
CA TYR A 83 15.57 4.21 7.69
C TYR A 83 16.42 4.49 8.93
N LYS A 84 16.49 3.53 9.87
CA LYS A 84 17.29 3.67 11.09
C LYS A 84 18.77 3.86 10.76
N ARG A 85 19.33 3.08 9.83
CA ARG A 85 20.73 3.20 9.38
C ARG A 85 21.04 4.60 8.84
N SER A 86 20.11 5.22 8.11
CA SER A 86 20.31 6.55 7.53
C SER A 86 20.07 7.70 8.51
N ASN A 87 19.20 7.55 9.51
CA ASN A 87 18.74 8.65 10.36
C ASN A 87 19.16 8.53 11.83
N GLY A 88 19.71 7.40 12.25
CA GLY A 88 20.20 7.15 13.61
C GLY A 88 19.12 6.85 14.66
N SER A 89 17.84 7.07 14.35
CA SER A 89 16.72 6.72 15.23
C SER A 89 15.51 6.24 14.43
N LEU A 90 14.64 5.47 15.08
CA LEU A 90 13.44 4.88 14.50
C LEU A 90 12.32 4.77 15.56
N ARG A 91 11.29 5.60 15.40
CA ARG A 91 10.01 5.53 16.11
C ARG A 91 8.91 5.02 15.18
N VAL A 92 8.30 3.90 15.53
CA VAL A 92 7.26 3.26 14.70
C VAL A 92 5.89 3.33 15.37
N LEU A 93 4.87 3.67 14.58
CA LEU A 93 3.48 3.37 14.91
C LEU A 93 3.01 2.18 14.06
N ASP A 94 2.64 1.09 14.72
CA ASP A 94 1.87 0.01 14.10
C ASP A 94 0.40 0.27 14.43
N ALA A 95 -0.31 0.91 13.49
CA ALA A 95 -1.59 1.56 13.77
C ALA A 95 -2.75 0.57 13.96
N MET A 96 -2.62 -0.64 13.41
CA MET A 96 -3.62 -1.72 13.43
C MET A 96 -2.90 -3.07 13.59
N CYS A 97 -2.31 -3.28 14.75
CA CYS A 97 -1.24 -4.27 14.94
C CYS A 97 -1.69 -5.73 15.08
N GLY A 98 -2.98 -6.02 15.30
CA GLY A 98 -3.49 -7.37 15.47
C GLY A 98 -2.88 -8.05 16.71
N CYS A 99 -2.11 -9.13 16.52
CA CYS A 99 -1.33 -9.77 17.58
C CYS A 99 -0.03 -9.04 17.94
N GLY A 100 0.36 -7.99 17.20
CA GLY A 100 1.58 -7.24 17.44
C GLY A 100 2.85 -7.86 16.86
N ILE A 101 2.75 -8.87 15.98
CA ILE A 101 3.95 -9.48 15.37
C ILE A 101 4.78 -8.47 14.57
N ARG A 102 4.16 -7.54 13.84
CA ARG A 102 4.90 -6.47 13.13
C ARG A 102 5.63 -5.57 14.11
N SER A 103 4.93 -5.10 15.15
CA SER A 103 5.51 -4.33 16.25
C SER A 103 6.71 -5.05 16.88
N LEU A 104 6.60 -6.35 17.17
CA LEU A 104 7.69 -7.15 17.72
C LEU A 104 8.88 -7.23 16.76
N ARG A 105 8.63 -7.48 15.47
CA ARG A 105 9.67 -7.50 14.43
C ARG A 105 10.36 -6.16 14.27
N TYR A 106 9.63 -5.05 14.32
CA TYR A 106 10.22 -3.71 14.30
C TYR A 106 11.11 -3.45 15.53
N LEU A 107 10.72 -3.91 16.72
CA LEU A 107 11.54 -3.79 17.93
C LEU A 107 12.81 -4.63 17.89
N VAL A 108 12.72 -5.87 17.40
CA VAL A 108 13.82 -6.85 17.48
C VAL A 108 14.73 -6.78 16.25
N GLU A 109 14.16 -6.82 15.05
CA GLU A 109 14.93 -6.94 13.81
C GLU A 109 15.35 -5.57 13.26
N ALA A 110 14.45 -4.58 13.27
CA ALA A 110 14.78 -3.20 12.88
C ALA A 110 15.35 -2.38 14.05
N GLU A 111 15.46 -2.99 15.23
CA GLU A 111 15.93 -2.38 16.47
C GLU A 111 15.24 -1.03 16.78
N ALA A 112 13.95 -0.88 16.49
CA ALA A 112 13.26 0.38 16.72
C ALA A 112 13.47 0.89 18.16
N ASP A 113 13.79 2.19 18.29
CA ASP A 113 13.99 2.85 19.57
C ASP A 113 12.67 2.93 20.34
N PHE A 114 11.57 3.14 19.61
CA PHE A 114 10.23 3.15 20.17
C PHE A 114 9.21 2.53 19.20
N VAL A 115 8.32 1.68 19.72
CA VAL A 115 7.15 1.19 18.98
C VAL A 115 5.86 1.43 19.77
N MET A 116 4.91 2.13 19.15
CA MET A 116 3.53 2.19 19.60
C MET A 116 2.73 1.13 18.84
N ALA A 117 2.35 0.06 19.54
CA ALA A 117 1.49 -0.99 19.02
C ALA A 117 0.04 -0.67 19.34
N ASN A 118 -0.72 -0.26 18.32
CA ASN A 118 -2.12 0.12 18.49
C ASN A 118 -3.04 -0.92 17.84
N ASP A 119 -4.08 -1.33 18.56
CA ASP A 119 -5.17 -2.12 17.99
C ASP A 119 -6.50 -1.64 18.55
N ALA A 120 -7.50 -1.39 17.69
CA ALA A 120 -8.78 -0.86 18.15
C ALA A 120 -9.54 -1.84 19.06
N ASN A 121 -9.23 -3.14 19.02
CA ASN A 121 -9.84 -4.13 19.89
C ASN A 121 -9.03 -4.32 21.18
N ASP A 122 -9.62 -3.95 22.32
CA ASP A 122 -9.01 -4.12 23.64
C ASP A 122 -8.90 -5.60 24.07
N ASP A 123 -9.72 -6.49 23.50
CA ASP A 123 -9.61 -7.93 23.78
C ASP A 123 -8.23 -8.49 23.34
N ASN A 124 -7.55 -7.81 22.40
CA ASN A 124 -6.21 -8.17 21.93
C ASN A 124 -5.08 -7.70 22.88
N ARG A 125 -5.37 -6.89 23.91
CA ARG A 125 -4.36 -6.33 24.82
C ARG A 125 -3.39 -7.37 25.36
N ARG A 126 -3.94 -8.48 25.85
CA ARG A 126 -3.15 -9.56 26.44
C ARG A 126 -2.16 -10.12 25.43
N VAL A 127 -2.64 -10.56 24.27
CA VAL A 127 -1.77 -11.19 23.26
C VAL A 127 -0.71 -10.22 22.73
N ILE A 128 -1.05 -8.95 22.50
CA ILE A 128 -0.09 -7.93 22.07
C ILE A 128 0.98 -7.72 23.16
N THR A 129 0.55 -7.55 24.42
CA THR A 129 1.47 -7.31 25.54
C THR A 129 2.38 -8.52 25.79
N ASP A 130 1.82 -9.74 25.76
CA ASP A 130 2.57 -10.99 25.95
C ASP A 130 3.63 -11.13 24.85
N ASN A 131 3.29 -10.85 23.58
CA ASN A 131 4.25 -10.88 22.48
C ASN A 131 5.36 -9.83 22.61
N LEU A 132 5.01 -8.58 22.95
CA LEU A 132 6.00 -7.50 23.09
C LEU A 132 6.85 -7.61 24.36
N SER A 133 6.37 -8.33 25.39
CA SER A 133 7.10 -8.55 26.64
C SER A 133 8.42 -9.32 26.48
N LYS A 134 8.63 -9.94 25.31
CA LYS A 134 9.90 -10.54 24.88
C LYS A 134 11.03 -9.52 24.72
N VAL A 135 10.67 -8.24 24.60
CA VAL A 135 11.60 -7.11 24.58
C VAL A 135 11.41 -6.29 25.85
N GLU A 136 12.50 -5.97 26.53
CA GLU A 136 12.45 -5.12 27.73
C GLU A 136 11.75 -3.79 27.42
N ARG A 137 10.74 -3.47 28.22
CA ARG A 137 9.90 -2.29 27.98
C ARG A 137 10.62 -0.98 28.28
N GLY A 138 11.53 -0.95 29.25
CA GLY A 138 12.08 0.28 29.82
C GLY A 138 11.04 1.15 30.53
N THR A 139 11.49 2.27 31.11
CA THR A 139 10.62 3.26 31.78
C THR A 139 11.03 4.68 31.42
N GLY A 140 10.15 5.66 31.66
CA GLY A 140 10.44 7.06 31.32
C GLY A 140 10.85 7.23 29.85
N ASP A 141 11.98 7.90 29.64
CA ASP A 141 12.54 8.19 28.32
C ASP A 141 13.18 6.96 27.65
N GLU A 142 13.52 5.92 28.43
CA GLU A 142 14.04 4.64 27.93
C GLU A 142 12.94 3.67 27.50
N ARG A 143 11.67 4.10 27.53
CA ARG A 143 10.54 3.25 27.16
C ARG A 143 10.63 2.87 25.68
N ARG A 144 10.78 1.57 25.42
CA ARG A 144 10.89 0.96 24.08
C ARG A 144 9.56 0.72 23.40
N TRP A 145 8.49 0.45 24.17
CA TRP A 145 7.18 0.21 23.57
C TRP A 145 5.99 0.56 24.47
N VAL A 146 4.85 0.77 23.82
CA VAL A 146 3.55 0.95 24.47
C VAL A 146 2.46 0.27 23.65
N VAL A 147 1.49 -0.32 24.35
CA VAL A 147 0.26 -0.86 23.76
C VAL A 147 -0.88 0.11 23.99
N THR A 148 -1.61 0.47 22.94
CA THR A 148 -2.81 1.31 23.03
C THR A 148 -4.00 0.71 22.31
N HIS A 149 -5.20 1.07 22.76
CA HIS A 149 -6.44 0.59 22.16
C HIS A 149 -7.32 1.74 21.71
N MET A 150 -7.09 2.17 20.48
CA MET A 150 -7.77 3.31 19.86
C MET A 150 -8.03 3.01 18.39
N LEU A 151 -9.02 3.68 17.82
CA LEU A 151 -9.10 3.81 16.37
C LEU A 151 -7.80 4.45 15.85
N ALA A 152 -7.29 3.96 14.72
CA ALA A 152 -6.01 4.40 14.15
C ALA A 152 -5.93 5.93 13.98
N ASN A 153 -6.99 6.56 13.47
CA ASN A 153 -7.12 8.02 13.36
C ASN A 153 -6.89 8.73 14.70
N LYS A 154 -7.52 8.23 15.77
CA LYS A 154 -7.38 8.80 17.11
C LYS A 154 -5.94 8.64 17.63
N ALA A 155 -5.35 7.46 17.45
CA ALA A 155 -3.97 7.20 17.86
C ALA A 155 -2.98 8.17 17.19
N MET A 156 -3.19 8.51 15.92
CA MET A 156 -2.36 9.47 15.18
C MET A 156 -2.63 10.92 15.58
N ILE A 157 -3.91 11.34 15.66
CA ILE A 157 -4.28 12.72 16.00
C ILE A 157 -3.81 13.09 17.41
N GLU A 158 -3.98 12.21 18.40
CA GLU A 158 -3.55 12.51 19.78
C GLU A 158 -2.04 12.77 19.87
N ARG A 159 -1.25 12.04 19.09
CA ARG A 159 0.22 12.19 19.02
C ARG A 159 0.62 13.45 18.28
N TYR A 160 -0.05 13.73 17.16
CA TYR A 160 0.13 14.96 16.40
C TYR A 160 -0.12 16.22 17.25
N MET A 161 -1.20 16.22 18.05
CA MET A 161 -1.57 17.37 18.89
C MET A 161 -0.53 17.75 19.94
N VAL A 162 0.37 16.81 20.31
CA VAL A 162 1.47 17.04 21.25
C VAL A 162 2.85 17.04 20.58
N ALA A 163 2.89 17.15 19.24
CA ALA A 163 4.12 17.13 18.44
C ALA A 163 4.99 15.87 18.63
N ASP A 164 4.37 14.74 18.97
CA ASP A 164 5.01 13.43 19.14
C ASP A 164 4.94 12.65 17.82
N PHE A 165 5.87 12.95 16.90
CA PHE A 165 5.87 12.38 15.54
C PHE A 165 6.55 11.01 15.46
N PHE A 166 6.12 10.20 14.50
CA PHE A 166 6.72 8.90 14.15
C PHE A 166 7.63 9.00 12.93
N ASP A 167 8.67 8.18 12.89
CA ASP A 167 9.55 8.02 11.73
C ASP A 167 8.96 7.09 10.68
N MET A 168 8.19 6.10 11.13
CA MET A 168 7.46 5.17 10.29
C MET A 168 6.06 4.92 10.86
N ILE A 169 5.05 4.94 9.99
CA ILE A 169 3.69 4.54 10.34
C ILE A 169 3.31 3.37 9.43
N ASP A 170 2.98 2.22 10.01
CA ASP A 170 2.43 1.05 9.32
C ASP A 170 0.92 0.98 9.53
N ILE A 171 0.18 1.01 8.43
CA ILE A 171 -1.28 0.93 8.40
C ILE A 171 -1.68 -0.32 7.63
N ASP A 172 -1.97 -1.39 8.37
CA ASP A 172 -2.48 -2.64 7.83
C ASP A 172 -3.99 -2.75 8.00
N SER A 173 -4.74 -1.99 7.20
CA SER A 173 -6.20 -1.97 7.24
C SER A 173 -6.82 -3.05 6.34
N PHE A 174 -8.04 -3.47 6.70
CA PHE A 174 -8.87 -4.29 5.83
C PHE A 174 -9.60 -3.46 4.78
N GLY A 175 -9.74 -4.00 3.57
CA GLY A 175 -10.52 -3.41 2.50
C GLY A 175 -9.84 -2.21 1.85
N SER A 176 -10.60 -1.14 1.62
CA SER A 176 -10.16 0.06 0.92
C SER A 176 -10.37 1.34 1.74
N ASP A 177 -10.39 1.24 3.07
CA ASP A 177 -10.49 2.44 3.90
C ASP A 177 -9.25 3.31 3.68
N SER A 178 -9.47 4.60 3.44
CA SER A 178 -8.43 5.62 3.20
C SER A 178 -8.54 6.78 4.19
N SER A 179 -9.45 6.69 5.16
CA SER A 179 -9.75 7.74 6.12
C SER A 179 -8.56 8.13 7.00
N PHE A 180 -7.59 7.22 7.16
CA PHE A 180 -6.37 7.42 7.95
C PHE A 180 -5.27 8.22 7.24
N LEU A 181 -5.34 8.44 5.92
CA LEU A 181 -4.20 9.00 5.16
C LEU A 181 -3.76 10.38 5.68
N ARG A 182 -4.72 11.29 5.93
CA ARG A 182 -4.41 12.65 6.39
C ARG A 182 -3.81 12.66 7.80
N ASP A 183 -4.38 11.86 8.68
CA ASP A 183 -3.89 11.76 10.07
C ASP A 183 -2.49 11.14 10.10
N ALA A 184 -2.24 10.16 9.22
CA ALA A 184 -0.92 9.57 9.04
C ALA A 184 0.10 10.61 8.57
N PHE A 185 -0.23 11.42 7.55
CA PHE A 185 0.66 12.49 7.09
C PHE A 185 0.96 13.54 8.17
N ASN A 186 -0.03 13.87 9.00
CA ASN A 186 0.16 14.81 10.11
C ASN A 186 1.04 14.22 11.23
N ALA A 187 0.86 12.94 11.57
CA ALA A 187 1.60 12.28 12.65
C ALA A 187 3.01 11.78 12.25
N LEU A 188 3.34 11.80 10.96
CA LEU A 188 4.63 11.36 10.45
C LEU A 188 5.66 12.50 10.42
N ARG A 189 6.90 12.20 10.80
CA ARG A 189 8.04 13.09 10.66
C ARG A 189 8.31 13.35 9.18
N LEU A 190 8.74 14.57 8.83
CA LEU A 190 9.14 14.88 7.45
C LEU A 190 10.32 13.99 7.02
N GLY A 191 10.20 13.39 5.83
CA GLY A 191 11.13 12.37 5.35
C GLY A 191 10.82 10.95 5.85
N GLY A 192 9.82 10.79 6.72
CA GLY A 192 9.39 9.51 7.28
C GLY A 192 8.73 8.59 6.26
N LEU A 193 8.47 7.36 6.73
CA LEU A 193 7.93 6.26 5.94
C LEU A 193 6.46 5.98 6.28
N LEU A 194 5.62 5.86 5.26
CA LEU A 194 4.23 5.45 5.41
C LEU A 194 4.02 4.14 4.67
N TYR A 195 3.72 3.07 5.41
CA TYR A 195 3.48 1.75 4.84
C TYR A 195 1.99 1.43 4.84
N LEU A 196 1.38 1.43 3.66
CA LEU A 196 -0.07 1.31 3.48
C LEU A 196 -0.48 -0.08 3.00
N THR A 197 -1.59 -0.59 3.50
CA THR A 197 -2.31 -1.74 2.95
C THR A 197 -3.64 -1.35 2.34
N SER A 198 -4.01 -2.05 1.26
CA SER A 198 -5.40 -2.30 0.89
C SER A 198 -5.60 -3.79 0.58
N THR A 199 -6.77 -4.34 0.88
CA THR A 199 -7.15 -5.72 0.51
C THR A 199 -8.36 -5.77 -0.41
N ASP A 200 -8.79 -4.64 -1.00
CA ASP A 200 -9.95 -4.59 -1.89
C ASP A 200 -9.58 -4.94 -3.34
N GLY A 201 -9.37 -6.24 -3.57
CA GLY A 201 -9.16 -6.81 -4.89
C GLY A 201 -10.33 -6.59 -5.87
N TYR A 202 -11.53 -6.33 -5.36
CA TYR A 202 -12.72 -6.21 -6.19
C TYR A 202 -12.83 -4.81 -6.81
N SER A 203 -12.49 -3.78 -6.03
CA SER A 203 -12.35 -2.41 -6.55
C SER A 203 -11.16 -2.26 -7.49
N SER A 204 -10.01 -2.88 -7.19
CA SER A 204 -8.84 -2.85 -8.09
C SER A 204 -9.06 -3.58 -9.42
N GLY A 205 -9.87 -4.64 -9.42
CA GLY A 205 -10.38 -5.29 -10.64
C GLY A 205 -11.39 -4.45 -11.44
N GLY A 206 -11.78 -3.27 -10.95
CA GLY A 206 -12.73 -2.37 -11.60
C GLY A 206 -14.20 -2.79 -11.49
N HIS A 207 -14.53 -3.68 -10.55
CA HIS A 207 -15.90 -4.17 -10.38
C HIS A 207 -16.75 -3.30 -9.42
N ARG A 208 -16.12 -2.37 -8.69
CA ARG A 208 -16.79 -1.38 -7.82
C ARG A 208 -16.22 0.03 -8.06
N PRO A 209 -16.42 0.61 -9.27
CA PRO A 209 -15.83 1.90 -9.64
C PRO A 209 -16.23 3.07 -8.72
N TYR A 210 -17.44 3.05 -8.16
CA TYR A 210 -17.87 4.08 -7.21
C TYR A 210 -17.22 3.94 -5.83
N ASN A 211 -16.86 2.72 -5.43
CA ASN A 211 -16.11 2.52 -4.18
C ASN A 211 -14.67 2.99 -4.34
N SER A 212 -14.01 2.66 -5.45
CA SER A 212 -12.66 3.17 -5.73
C SER A 212 -12.66 4.69 -5.85
N LEU A 213 -13.72 5.28 -6.44
CA LEU A 213 -13.87 6.73 -6.53
C LEU A 213 -14.03 7.35 -5.13
N ALA A 214 -14.86 6.78 -4.27
CA ALA A 214 -15.06 7.27 -2.91
C ALA A 214 -13.81 7.12 -2.04
N ALA A 215 -13.11 5.99 -2.13
CA ALA A 215 -11.94 5.70 -1.31
C ALA A 215 -10.69 6.47 -1.76
N TYR A 216 -10.38 6.48 -3.06
CA TYR A 216 -9.10 6.98 -3.57
C TYR A 216 -9.23 8.16 -4.53
N GLY A 217 -10.46 8.59 -4.83
CA GLY A 217 -10.69 9.59 -5.87
C GLY A 217 -10.49 9.05 -7.29
N ALA A 218 -10.41 7.72 -7.47
CA ALA A 218 -10.09 7.08 -8.74
C ALA A 218 -11.27 6.24 -9.26
N PHE A 219 -11.76 6.54 -10.46
CA PHE A 219 -12.79 5.72 -11.10
C PHE A 219 -12.12 4.57 -11.86
N ILE A 220 -12.14 3.36 -11.30
CA ILE A 220 -11.44 2.21 -11.87
C ILE A 220 -12.41 1.32 -12.64
N ARG A 221 -12.09 1.05 -13.91
CA ARG A 221 -12.82 0.13 -14.77
C ARG A 221 -11.99 -1.15 -15.01
N PRO A 222 -12.63 -2.28 -15.38
CA PRO A 222 -11.92 -3.53 -15.59
C PRO A 222 -10.85 -3.40 -16.70
N MET A 223 -9.63 -3.84 -16.39
CA MET A 223 -8.48 -3.89 -17.30
C MET A 223 -7.66 -5.17 -17.08
N PRO A 224 -6.88 -5.66 -18.07
CA PRO A 224 -6.16 -6.94 -17.97
C PRO A 224 -5.13 -7.03 -16.83
N PHE A 225 -4.66 -5.89 -16.35
CA PHE A 225 -3.64 -5.72 -15.31
C PHE A 225 -4.21 -5.07 -14.02
N GLY A 226 -5.45 -5.41 -13.65
CA GLY A 226 -6.16 -4.84 -12.49
C GLY A 226 -5.40 -4.90 -11.15
N ASN A 227 -4.56 -5.91 -10.93
CA ASN A 227 -3.73 -5.97 -9.71
C ASN A 227 -2.66 -4.85 -9.67
N GLU A 228 -2.09 -4.47 -10.82
CA GLU A 228 -1.19 -3.31 -10.86
C GLU A 228 -1.97 -2.01 -10.64
N ILE A 229 -3.18 -1.94 -11.19
CA ILE A 229 -4.08 -0.81 -10.97
C ILE A 229 -4.41 -0.64 -9.49
N GLY A 230 -4.55 -1.73 -8.73
CA GLY A 230 -4.72 -1.67 -7.28
C GLY A 230 -3.59 -0.92 -6.57
N LEU A 231 -2.33 -1.24 -6.89
CA LEU A 231 -1.16 -0.54 -6.33
C LEU A 231 -1.15 0.94 -6.73
N ARG A 232 -1.38 1.22 -8.02
CA ARG A 232 -1.37 2.58 -8.57
C ARG A 232 -2.49 3.46 -8.03
N MET A 233 -3.67 2.89 -7.83
CA MET A 233 -4.83 3.54 -7.21
C MET A 233 -4.54 3.90 -5.75
N LEU A 234 -3.95 2.97 -4.98
CA LEU A 234 -3.57 3.21 -3.59
C LEU A 234 -2.54 4.35 -3.48
N ILE A 235 -1.48 4.32 -4.29
CA ILE A 235 -0.49 5.41 -4.37
C ILE A 235 -1.18 6.72 -4.80
N GLY A 236 -2.04 6.68 -5.81
CA GLY A 236 -2.74 7.86 -6.32
C GLY A 236 -3.61 8.54 -5.26
N GLY A 237 -4.34 7.75 -4.47
CA GLY A 237 -5.10 8.27 -3.33
C GLY A 237 -4.21 8.93 -2.29
N ALA A 238 -3.07 8.31 -1.95
CA ALA A 238 -2.09 8.91 -1.05
C ALA A 238 -1.48 10.20 -1.61
N VAL A 239 -1.13 10.24 -2.90
CA VAL A 239 -0.63 11.44 -3.59
C VAL A 239 -1.65 12.59 -3.50
N ARG A 240 -2.92 12.30 -3.77
CA ARG A 240 -4.00 13.29 -3.70
C ARG A 240 -4.15 13.87 -2.30
N GLU A 241 -4.16 13.01 -1.27
CA GLU A 241 -4.34 13.45 0.11
C GLU A 241 -3.09 14.18 0.66
N ALA A 242 -1.89 13.75 0.28
CA ALA A 242 -0.64 14.44 0.61
C ALA A 242 -0.56 15.84 -0.01
N ALA A 243 -0.92 15.96 -1.29
CA ALA A 243 -0.88 17.23 -2.02
C ALA A 243 -1.80 18.29 -1.40
N LEU A 244 -2.96 17.87 -0.87
CA LEU A 244 -3.89 18.75 -0.16
C LEU A 244 -3.24 19.39 1.09
N LEU A 245 -2.39 18.64 1.80
CA LEU A 245 -1.71 19.07 3.01
C LEU A 245 -0.37 19.80 2.73
N GLY A 246 0.02 19.96 1.46
CA GLY A 246 1.29 20.57 1.08
C GLY A 246 2.50 19.62 1.21
N TYR A 247 2.24 18.32 1.07
CA TYR A 247 3.25 17.28 0.97
C TYR A 247 3.26 16.66 -0.43
N HIS A 248 4.36 16.01 -0.77
CA HIS A 248 4.40 15.04 -1.86
C HIS A 248 4.90 13.70 -1.32
N VAL A 249 4.54 12.62 -2.01
CA VAL A 249 4.94 11.26 -1.64
C VAL A 249 5.62 10.58 -2.81
N THR A 250 6.63 9.79 -2.51
CA THR A 250 7.37 9.00 -3.51
C THR A 250 7.27 7.52 -3.13
N PRO A 251 6.86 6.63 -4.05
CA PRO A 251 6.90 5.19 -3.81
C PRO A 251 8.35 4.71 -3.69
N LEU A 252 8.65 3.99 -2.61
CA LEU A 252 9.91 3.27 -2.44
C LEU A 252 9.79 1.84 -2.98
N PHE A 253 8.67 1.18 -2.70
CA PHE A 253 8.26 -0.06 -3.37
C PHE A 253 6.75 -0.26 -3.25
N SER A 254 6.21 -1.09 -4.13
CA SER A 254 4.81 -1.51 -4.12
C SER A 254 4.73 -3.02 -4.29
N TYR A 255 4.11 -3.75 -3.37
CA TYR A 255 4.05 -5.19 -3.33
C TYR A 255 2.61 -5.70 -3.42
N TYR A 256 2.36 -6.63 -4.34
CA TYR A 256 1.11 -7.37 -4.43
C TYR A 256 1.27 -8.81 -3.91
N SER A 257 0.39 -9.25 -3.01
CA SER A 257 0.27 -10.65 -2.58
C SER A 257 -1.04 -11.27 -3.04
N TYR A 258 -0.96 -12.32 -3.86
CA TYR A 258 -2.10 -12.98 -4.50
C TYR A 258 -3.06 -13.67 -3.52
N HIS A 259 -2.55 -14.26 -2.43
CA HIS A 259 -3.36 -15.07 -1.49
C HIS A 259 -4.38 -14.27 -0.66
N GLY A 260 -4.37 -12.93 -0.74
CA GLY A 260 -5.27 -12.06 0.02
C GLY A 260 -5.71 -10.79 -0.71
N PRO A 261 -5.73 -10.81 -2.06
CA PRO A 261 -5.32 -9.66 -2.90
C PRO A 261 -4.85 -8.44 -2.10
N VAL A 262 -3.65 -8.57 -1.50
CA VAL A 262 -3.09 -7.55 -0.60
C VAL A 262 -2.19 -6.63 -1.41
N PHE A 263 -2.47 -5.34 -1.35
CA PHE A 263 -1.72 -4.25 -1.97
C PHE A 263 -0.96 -3.52 -0.87
N ARG A 264 0.36 -3.65 -0.84
CA ARG A 264 1.24 -2.98 0.14
C ARG A 264 2.09 -1.93 -0.55
N VAL A 265 2.13 -0.71 -0.06
CA VAL A 265 2.90 0.37 -0.67
C VAL A 265 3.68 1.11 0.39
N MET A 266 5.00 1.14 0.25
CA MET A 266 5.87 1.96 1.09
C MET A 266 6.11 3.31 0.41
N LEU A 267 5.71 4.38 1.08
CA LEU A 267 5.85 5.75 0.61
C LEU A 267 6.83 6.50 1.49
N ARG A 268 7.66 7.34 0.89
CA ARG A 268 8.39 8.39 1.62
C ARG A 268 7.63 9.71 1.49
N VAL A 269 7.42 10.39 2.62
CA VAL A 269 6.67 11.65 2.67
C VAL A 269 7.63 12.83 2.77
N HIS A 270 7.49 13.79 1.87
CA HIS A 270 8.34 14.97 1.79
C HIS A 270 7.51 16.25 1.78
N ARG A 271 8.13 17.35 2.21
CA ARG A 271 7.54 18.68 2.08
C ARG A 271 7.60 19.14 0.64
N GLY A 272 6.47 19.57 0.09
CA GLY A 272 6.42 20.13 -1.25
C GLY A 272 5.03 19.99 -1.85
N LYS A 273 4.78 20.73 -2.91
CA LYS A 273 3.53 20.58 -3.68
C LYS A 273 3.65 19.37 -4.60
N LEU A 274 2.53 18.96 -5.20
CA LEU A 274 2.53 18.00 -6.30
C LEU A 274 3.52 18.48 -7.38
N HIS A 275 4.71 17.89 -7.39
CA HIS A 275 5.77 18.21 -8.34
C HIS A 275 5.46 17.44 -9.61
N GLU A 276 5.46 18.12 -10.75
CA GLU A 276 5.38 17.52 -12.08
C GLU A 276 4.23 16.49 -12.22
N ASP A 277 3.06 17.00 -12.61
CA ASP A 277 1.83 16.32 -13.06
C ASP A 277 2.00 15.06 -13.96
N ARG A 278 3.22 14.72 -14.36
CA ARG A 278 3.56 13.59 -15.22
C ARG A 278 3.26 12.23 -14.59
N ASN A 279 3.40 12.09 -13.28
CA ASN A 279 3.24 10.80 -12.60
C ASN A 279 1.85 10.59 -11.96
N TYR A 280 0.90 11.51 -12.16
CA TYR A 280 -0.44 11.38 -11.62
C TYR A 280 -1.47 11.69 -12.70
N GLY A 281 -2.24 10.67 -13.11
CA GLY A 281 -3.13 10.79 -14.26
C GLY A 281 -3.87 9.50 -14.54
N PHE A 282 -4.17 9.24 -15.80
CA PHE A 282 -5.11 8.20 -16.21
C PHE A 282 -4.41 7.11 -17.01
N VAL A 283 -4.88 5.88 -16.88
CA VAL A 283 -4.48 4.75 -17.71
C VAL A 283 -5.64 4.38 -18.62
N THR A 284 -5.32 4.19 -19.90
CA THR A 284 -6.27 3.74 -20.91
C THR A 284 -5.94 2.32 -21.38
N HIS A 285 -6.98 1.59 -21.80
CA HIS A 285 -6.84 0.28 -22.41
C HIS A 285 -7.90 0.10 -23.50
N CYS A 286 -7.49 -0.23 -24.71
CA CYS A 286 -8.40 -0.53 -25.81
C CYS A 286 -8.67 -2.03 -25.87
N ASN A 287 -9.89 -2.45 -25.54
CA ASN A 287 -10.28 -3.87 -25.56
C ASN A 287 -10.16 -4.51 -26.95
N LEU A 288 -10.23 -3.71 -28.02
CA LEU A 288 -10.13 -4.19 -29.40
C LEU A 288 -8.67 -4.58 -29.73
N CYS A 289 -7.74 -3.62 -29.70
CA CYS A 289 -6.36 -3.86 -30.13
C CYS A 289 -5.40 -4.25 -29.00
N GLY A 290 -5.80 -4.09 -27.73
CA GLY A 290 -4.97 -4.36 -26.55
C GLY A 290 -3.97 -3.26 -26.22
N HIS A 291 -3.97 -2.15 -26.98
CA HIS A 291 -3.08 -1.03 -26.70
C HIS A 291 -3.49 -0.33 -25.40
N SER A 292 -2.49 -0.04 -24.57
CA SER A 292 -2.62 0.77 -23.36
C SER A 292 -1.69 1.96 -23.41
N HIS A 293 -2.17 3.08 -22.88
CA HIS A 293 -1.44 4.34 -22.85
C HIS A 293 -1.83 5.17 -21.62
N THR A 294 -0.96 6.06 -21.19
CA THR A 294 -1.20 6.97 -20.08
C THR A 294 -1.66 8.33 -20.58
N LEU A 295 -2.53 9.02 -19.83
CA LEU A 295 -2.97 10.37 -20.15
C LEU A 295 -2.80 11.27 -18.94
N ARG A 296 -2.32 12.47 -19.18
CA ARG A 296 -2.31 13.56 -18.19
C ARG A 296 -3.67 14.25 -18.13
N PHE A 297 -3.87 15.07 -17.11
CA PHE A 297 -5.12 15.82 -16.94
C PHE A 297 -5.40 16.77 -18.10
N ASP A 298 -4.37 17.45 -18.61
CA ASP A 298 -4.44 18.35 -19.78
C ASP A 298 -4.62 17.60 -21.12
N GLU A 299 -4.41 16.29 -21.15
CA GLU A 299 -4.52 15.44 -22.33
C GLU A 299 -5.86 14.69 -22.42
N LEU A 300 -6.75 14.82 -21.42
CA LEU A 300 -8.05 14.14 -21.43
C LEU A 300 -8.91 14.48 -22.66
N GLY A 301 -8.78 15.68 -23.22
CA GLY A 301 -9.47 16.06 -24.46
C GLY A 301 -8.97 15.31 -25.70
N LEU A 302 -7.81 14.66 -25.63
CA LEU A 302 -7.16 13.92 -26.72
C LEU A 302 -7.40 12.41 -26.64
N MET A 303 -8.29 11.96 -25.74
CA MET A 303 -8.64 10.55 -25.57
C MET A 303 -9.07 9.90 -26.89
N GLY A 304 -8.41 8.80 -27.25
CA GLY A 304 -8.69 8.01 -28.44
C GLY A 304 -7.74 6.81 -28.52
N CYS A 305 -8.07 5.85 -29.38
CA CYS A 305 -7.16 4.75 -29.69
C CYS A 305 -6.76 4.83 -31.17
N PRO A 306 -5.47 4.71 -31.54
CA PRO A 306 -5.04 4.75 -32.93
C PRO A 306 -5.68 3.71 -33.84
N CYS A 307 -6.25 2.62 -33.30
CA CYS A 307 -6.92 1.59 -34.10
C CYS A 307 -8.39 1.91 -34.43
N SER A 308 -8.94 2.99 -33.90
CA SER A 308 -10.34 3.38 -34.08
C SER A 308 -10.41 4.70 -34.81
N ASP A 309 -10.97 4.69 -36.02
CA ASP A 309 -11.19 5.91 -36.81
C ASP A 309 -12.20 6.84 -36.14
N THR A 310 -13.07 6.30 -35.28
CA THR A 310 -13.99 7.10 -34.47
C THR A 310 -13.30 7.58 -33.20
N LYS A 311 -13.31 8.90 -32.99
CA LYS A 311 -12.80 9.55 -31.77
C LYS A 311 -13.44 9.03 -30.48
N ALA A 312 -14.62 8.41 -30.57
CA ALA A 312 -15.32 7.78 -29.46
C ALA A 312 -15.47 6.27 -29.71
N SER A 313 -14.41 5.50 -29.48
CA SER A 313 -14.50 4.04 -29.46
C SER A 313 -15.08 3.59 -28.13
N SER A 314 -16.22 2.89 -28.14
CA SER A 314 -16.75 2.20 -26.95
C SER A 314 -15.80 1.12 -26.41
N SER A 315 -14.78 0.75 -27.20
CA SER A 315 -13.73 -0.20 -26.82
C SER A 315 -12.67 0.41 -25.89
N LEU A 316 -12.58 1.74 -25.79
CA LEU A 316 -11.59 2.39 -24.94
C LEU A 316 -12.08 2.46 -23.49
N VAL A 317 -11.30 1.88 -22.60
CA VAL A 317 -11.46 1.97 -21.15
C VAL A 317 -10.49 3.00 -20.63
N VAL A 318 -10.95 3.85 -19.71
CA VAL A 318 -10.14 4.86 -19.01
C VAL A 318 -10.34 4.66 -17.52
N SER A 319 -9.25 4.64 -16.77
CA SER A 319 -9.26 4.54 -15.31
C SER A 319 -8.32 5.58 -14.69
N GLY A 320 -8.68 6.11 -13.53
CA GLY A 320 -7.86 7.07 -12.78
C GLY A 320 -8.69 8.18 -12.12
N PRO A 321 -8.04 9.24 -11.61
CA PRO A 321 -6.59 9.43 -11.60
C PRO A 321 -5.88 8.45 -10.65
N MET A 322 -4.63 8.11 -10.98
CA MET A 322 -3.79 7.17 -10.22
C MET A 322 -2.30 7.46 -10.46
N TRP A 323 -1.41 6.75 -9.77
CA TRP A 323 0.03 6.86 -10.00
C TRP A 323 0.48 6.22 -11.31
N LEU A 324 1.15 7.01 -12.15
CA LEU A 324 1.68 6.61 -13.46
C LEU A 324 3.19 6.34 -13.44
N GLY A 325 3.91 6.84 -12.44
CA GLY A 325 5.36 6.67 -12.31
C GLY A 325 5.78 5.23 -11.96
N PRO A 326 7.10 5.01 -11.73
CA PRO A 326 7.63 3.74 -11.24
C PRO A 326 6.97 3.30 -9.93
N LEU A 327 6.77 1.99 -9.76
CA LEU A 327 6.20 1.42 -8.53
C LEU A 327 7.24 1.29 -7.41
N HIS A 328 8.53 1.40 -7.75
CA HIS A 328 9.64 1.23 -6.84
C HIS A 328 10.77 2.21 -7.19
N ASP A 329 11.59 2.50 -6.19
CA ASP A 329 12.87 3.18 -6.34
C ASP A 329 13.97 2.11 -6.47
N ALA A 330 14.63 2.05 -7.63
CA ALA A 330 15.62 1.00 -7.92
C ALA A 330 16.78 0.98 -6.93
N SER A 331 17.29 2.15 -6.52
CA SER A 331 18.36 2.27 -5.53
C SER A 331 17.92 1.72 -4.18
N TYR A 332 16.74 2.13 -3.71
CA TYR A 332 16.21 1.72 -2.42
C TYR A 332 15.93 0.21 -2.37
N VAL A 333 15.35 -0.36 -3.43
CA VAL A 333 15.13 -1.82 -3.50
C VAL A 333 16.45 -2.58 -3.58
N THR A 334 17.48 -2.01 -4.21
CA THR A 334 18.83 -2.59 -4.22
C THR A 334 19.42 -2.63 -2.81
N GLU A 335 19.28 -1.55 -2.03
CA GLU A 335 19.69 -1.54 -0.62
C GLU A 335 18.92 -2.57 0.21
N MET A 336 17.61 -2.76 -0.04
CA MET A 336 16.82 -3.81 0.60
C MET A 336 17.32 -5.21 0.25
N LEU A 337 17.72 -5.44 -1.01
CA LEU A 337 18.28 -6.72 -1.45
C LEU A 337 19.62 -7.02 -0.78
N GLU A 338 20.52 -6.05 -0.71
CA GLU A 338 21.81 -6.23 -0.03
C GLU A 338 21.63 -6.47 1.47
N LEU A 339 20.70 -5.76 2.13
CA LEU A 339 20.35 -6.02 3.53
C LEU A 339 19.75 -7.42 3.74
N ALA A 340 18.87 -7.86 2.84
CA ALA A 340 18.29 -9.20 2.92
C ALA A 340 19.36 -10.31 2.74
N LYS A 341 20.37 -10.07 1.89
CA LYS A 341 21.53 -10.96 1.76
C LYS A 341 22.38 -10.98 3.03
N GLU A 342 22.68 -9.81 3.59
CA GLU A 342 23.42 -9.63 4.85
C GLU A 342 22.78 -10.46 5.99
N TRP A 343 21.45 -10.48 6.06
CA TRP A 343 20.69 -11.18 7.09
C TRP A 343 20.40 -12.66 6.79
N GLY A 344 20.89 -13.20 5.67
CA GLY A 344 20.60 -14.57 5.26
C GLY A 344 19.11 -14.83 4.99
N TRP A 345 18.36 -13.80 4.61
CA TRP A 345 16.94 -13.91 4.26
C TRP A 345 16.71 -14.35 2.80
N VAL A 346 17.80 -14.53 2.06
CA VAL A 346 17.87 -15.07 0.71
C VAL A 346 18.16 -16.58 0.76
N SER A 347 17.73 -17.32 -0.25
CA SER A 347 17.69 -18.79 -0.23
C SER A 347 18.78 -19.43 -1.08
N GLU A 348 19.22 -20.63 -0.68
CA GLU A 348 19.49 -21.72 -1.64
C GLU A 348 18.37 -22.78 -1.67
N GLY A 349 17.23 -22.59 -1.00
CA GLY A 349 16.09 -23.50 -1.12
C GLY A 349 14.88 -23.30 -0.20
N THR A 350 14.98 -22.47 0.84
CA THR A 350 13.88 -22.26 1.83
C THR A 350 13.53 -20.80 2.08
N GLY A 351 14.40 -19.85 1.74
CA GLY A 351 14.04 -18.44 1.76
C GLY A 351 12.88 -18.20 0.79
N MET A 352 11.99 -17.31 1.18
CA MET A 352 10.73 -17.10 0.51
C MET A 352 10.91 -16.35 -0.81
N ASP A 353 11.73 -16.80 -1.77
CA ASP A 353 11.97 -16.16 -3.09
C ASP A 353 12.13 -14.61 -2.99
N LEU A 354 12.64 -14.11 -1.86
CA LEU A 354 12.66 -12.68 -1.55
C LEU A 354 13.72 -11.96 -2.39
N ASP A 355 14.86 -12.62 -2.61
CA ASP A 355 15.93 -12.19 -3.50
C ASP A 355 15.41 -12.01 -4.93
N LYS A 356 14.66 -12.98 -5.44
CA LYS A 356 14.07 -12.89 -6.77
C LYS A 356 12.95 -11.86 -6.83
N LEU A 357 12.14 -11.74 -5.79
CA LEU A 357 11.12 -10.69 -5.69
C LEU A 357 11.77 -9.31 -5.81
N LEU A 358 12.78 -9.04 -4.99
CA LEU A 358 13.51 -7.75 -5.00
C LEU A 358 14.24 -7.55 -6.34
N SER A 359 14.83 -8.60 -6.91
CA SER A 359 15.47 -8.52 -8.24
C SER A 359 14.49 -8.14 -9.34
N ILE A 360 13.28 -8.74 -9.34
CA ILE A 360 12.23 -8.37 -10.30
C ILE A 360 11.76 -6.93 -10.06
N MET A 361 11.62 -6.50 -8.80
CA MET A 361 11.28 -5.12 -8.46
C MET A 361 12.32 -4.12 -8.99
N ILE A 362 13.61 -4.47 -8.94
CA ILE A 362 14.69 -3.65 -9.53
C ILE A 362 14.55 -3.60 -11.05
N GLU A 363 14.36 -4.75 -11.73
CA GLU A 363 14.18 -4.80 -13.18
C GLU A 363 12.96 -3.98 -13.66
N GLU A 364 11.84 -4.05 -12.95
CA GLU A 364 10.60 -3.36 -13.32
C GLU A 364 10.58 -1.87 -12.94
N SER A 365 11.66 -1.37 -12.33
CA SER A 365 11.86 0.05 -11.99
C SER A 365 12.39 0.89 -13.16
N ASP A 366 12.67 0.30 -14.33
CA ASP A 366 13.09 1.04 -15.53
C ASP A 366 12.04 2.12 -15.87
N PRO A 367 12.42 3.42 -15.92
CA PRO A 367 11.49 4.53 -16.13
C PRO A 367 10.82 4.52 -17.51
N ARG A 368 11.32 3.72 -18.47
CA ARG A 368 10.69 3.55 -19.77
C ARG A 368 9.44 2.67 -19.70
N LEU A 369 9.32 1.82 -18.68
CA LEU A 369 8.22 0.86 -18.56
C LEU A 369 6.91 1.59 -18.18
N PRO A 370 5.86 1.51 -19.02
CA PRO A 370 4.59 2.15 -18.72
C PRO A 370 3.81 1.38 -17.64
N PRO A 371 2.75 2.00 -17.09
CA PRO A 371 1.74 1.30 -16.30
C PRO A 371 1.14 0.07 -17.00
N GLY A 372 1.07 -1.04 -16.26
CA GLY A 372 0.47 -2.29 -16.68
C GLY A 372 1.49 -3.34 -17.13
N TYR A 373 0.96 -4.53 -17.39
CA TYR A 373 1.70 -5.67 -17.91
C TYR A 373 0.84 -6.40 -18.94
N THR A 374 1.50 -7.11 -19.86
CA THR A 374 0.84 -7.99 -20.83
C THR A 374 1.04 -9.44 -20.42
N LYS A 375 -0.06 -10.18 -20.26
CA LYS A 375 0.01 -11.63 -20.03
C LYS A 375 0.43 -12.31 -21.33
N MET A 376 1.32 -13.29 -21.25
CA MET A 376 1.81 -13.96 -22.45
C MET A 376 0.70 -14.68 -23.23
N ASP A 377 -0.29 -15.23 -22.52
CA ASP A 377 -1.46 -15.87 -23.14
C ASP A 377 -2.34 -14.86 -23.91
N GLU A 378 -2.43 -13.61 -23.43
CA GLU A 378 -3.15 -12.54 -24.15
C GLU A 378 -2.42 -12.20 -25.45
N MET A 379 -1.11 -11.98 -25.37
CA MET A 379 -0.29 -11.70 -26.55
C MET A 379 -0.36 -12.85 -27.55
N ALA A 380 -0.21 -14.09 -27.08
CA ALA A 380 -0.25 -15.30 -27.91
C ALA A 380 -1.60 -15.48 -28.60
N SER A 381 -2.71 -15.23 -27.89
CA SER A 381 -4.06 -15.21 -28.44
C SER A 381 -4.21 -14.16 -29.55
N ARG A 382 -3.71 -12.93 -29.33
CA ARG A 382 -3.72 -11.86 -30.35
C ARG A 382 -2.83 -12.21 -31.55
N ALA A 383 -1.72 -12.90 -31.32
CA ALA A 383 -0.82 -13.37 -32.35
C ALA A 383 -1.30 -14.63 -33.08
N LYS A 384 -2.33 -15.32 -32.57
CA LYS A 384 -2.82 -16.63 -33.05
C LYS A 384 -1.71 -17.69 -33.08
N MET A 385 -0.94 -17.76 -31.99
CA MET A 385 0.15 -18.72 -31.83
C MET A 385 0.17 -19.30 -30.41
N ASN A 386 1.00 -20.33 -30.19
CA ASN A 386 1.27 -20.82 -28.84
C ASN A 386 2.06 -19.78 -28.03
N SER A 387 1.80 -19.72 -26.73
CA SER A 387 2.52 -18.79 -25.86
C SER A 387 4.02 -19.12 -25.81
N PRO A 388 4.91 -18.22 -26.27
CA PRO A 388 6.33 -18.49 -26.25
C PRO A 388 6.88 -18.38 -24.82
N PRO A 389 8.02 -19.02 -24.51
CA PRO A 389 8.67 -18.86 -23.22
C PRO A 389 8.99 -17.39 -22.92
N LEU A 390 8.58 -16.90 -21.75
CA LEU A 390 8.72 -15.48 -21.34
C LEU A 390 10.14 -14.94 -21.60
N LYS A 391 11.17 -15.72 -21.23
CA LYS A 391 12.59 -15.33 -21.41
C LYS A 391 12.94 -15.09 -22.89
N LYS A 392 12.46 -15.95 -23.81
CA LYS A 392 12.72 -15.78 -25.25
C LYS A 392 12.05 -14.51 -25.77
N MET A 393 10.82 -14.25 -25.31
CA MET A 393 10.11 -13.03 -25.69
C MET A 393 10.81 -11.76 -25.18
N MET A 394 11.25 -11.74 -23.92
CA MET A 394 12.02 -10.64 -23.35
C MET A 394 13.29 -10.37 -24.18
N SER A 395 14.07 -11.41 -24.51
CA SER A 395 15.27 -11.26 -25.32
C SER A 395 14.97 -10.71 -26.72
N ALA A 396 13.87 -11.12 -27.34
CA ALA A 396 13.45 -10.59 -28.65
C ALA A 396 13.07 -9.10 -28.58
N LEU A 397 12.32 -8.69 -27.54
CA LEU A 397 11.96 -7.28 -27.33
C LEU A 397 13.18 -6.40 -27.09
N VAL A 398 14.11 -6.83 -26.24
CA VAL A 398 15.34 -6.10 -25.93
C VAL A 398 16.22 -5.96 -27.18
N LYS A 399 16.31 -7.02 -28.01
CA LYS A 399 17.04 -6.97 -29.29
C LYS A 399 16.47 -5.93 -30.26
N GLU A 400 15.16 -5.69 -30.22
CA GLU A 400 14.46 -4.67 -30.99
C GLU A 400 14.50 -3.26 -30.34
N GLY A 401 15.20 -3.11 -29.21
CA GLY A 401 15.42 -1.83 -28.53
C GLY A 401 14.36 -1.46 -27.49
N TYR A 402 13.38 -2.33 -27.23
CA TYR A 402 12.33 -2.10 -26.23
C TYR A 402 12.81 -2.43 -24.81
N ALA A 403 12.30 -1.68 -23.82
CA ALA A 403 12.41 -2.07 -22.43
C ALA A 403 11.53 -3.29 -22.17
N ALA A 404 12.03 -4.26 -21.39
CA ALA A 404 11.25 -5.43 -21.00
C ALA A 404 11.67 -5.93 -19.62
N SER A 405 10.70 -6.18 -18.75
CA SER A 405 10.91 -6.81 -17.45
C SER A 405 9.83 -7.87 -17.18
N ARG A 406 10.11 -8.77 -16.24
CA ARG A 406 9.04 -9.53 -15.58
C ARG A 406 8.16 -8.58 -14.76
N SER A 407 6.94 -9.00 -14.45
CA SER A 407 6.13 -8.34 -13.43
C SER A 407 6.26 -9.10 -12.11
N HIS A 408 6.50 -8.40 -11.00
CA HIS A 408 6.46 -9.04 -9.68
C HIS A 408 5.04 -9.52 -9.31
N ILE A 409 4.02 -8.95 -9.95
CA ILE A 409 2.60 -9.16 -9.63
C ILE A 409 2.11 -10.52 -10.11
N ILE A 410 2.60 -10.97 -11.28
CA ILE A 410 2.18 -12.24 -11.89
C ILE A 410 3.31 -12.85 -12.74
N PRO A 411 3.63 -14.16 -12.58
CA PRO A 411 4.85 -14.75 -13.16
C PRO A 411 4.85 -14.90 -14.69
N ASN A 412 3.68 -15.02 -15.34
CA ASN A 412 3.54 -15.18 -16.79
C ASN A 412 3.13 -13.87 -17.50
N ALA A 413 3.65 -12.74 -17.04
CA ALA A 413 3.45 -11.44 -17.68
C ALA A 413 4.74 -10.64 -17.80
N LEU A 414 4.72 -9.74 -18.77
CA LEU A 414 5.84 -8.91 -19.18
C LEU A 414 5.42 -7.44 -19.14
N LYS A 415 6.26 -6.57 -18.56
CA LYS A 415 6.13 -5.12 -18.71
C LYS A 415 7.04 -4.68 -19.85
N THR A 416 6.54 -3.83 -20.74
CA THR A 416 7.31 -3.31 -21.88
C THR A 416 6.72 -2.00 -22.38
N ASP A 417 7.58 -1.14 -22.93
CA ASP A 417 7.20 0.04 -23.70
C ASP A 417 6.84 -0.29 -25.17
N CYS A 418 6.97 -1.56 -25.57
CA CYS A 418 6.60 -2.03 -26.91
C CYS A 418 5.10 -1.95 -27.14
N PRO A 419 4.62 -1.20 -28.17
CA PRO A 419 3.21 -1.19 -28.52
C PRO A 419 2.70 -2.59 -28.89
N MET A 420 1.47 -2.92 -28.49
CA MET A 420 0.86 -4.26 -28.69
C MET A 420 0.96 -4.76 -30.15
N SER A 421 0.82 -3.89 -31.15
CA SER A 421 0.97 -4.24 -32.56
C SER A 421 2.38 -4.74 -32.90
N HIS A 422 3.41 -4.07 -32.37
CA HIS A 422 4.81 -4.45 -32.55
C HIS A 422 5.15 -5.69 -31.72
N PHE A 423 4.61 -5.79 -30.50
CA PHE A 423 4.77 -6.96 -29.65
C PHE A 423 4.29 -8.24 -30.38
N VAL A 424 3.08 -8.20 -30.94
CA VAL A 424 2.53 -9.30 -31.75
C VAL A 424 3.39 -9.60 -32.98
N ARG A 425 3.88 -8.57 -33.68
CA ARG A 425 4.77 -8.73 -34.85
C ARG A 425 6.07 -9.44 -34.48
N ILE A 426 6.76 -8.98 -33.44
CA ILE A 426 8.03 -9.53 -32.97
C ILE A 426 7.87 -10.99 -32.54
N ALA A 427 6.77 -11.31 -31.84
CA ALA A 427 6.46 -12.67 -31.43
C ALA A 427 6.31 -13.63 -32.63
N LYS A 428 5.61 -13.19 -33.68
CA LYS A 428 5.50 -13.95 -34.94
C LYS A 428 6.86 -14.14 -35.59
N GLU A 429 7.56 -13.04 -35.90
CA GLU A 429 8.81 -13.10 -36.67
C GLU A 429 9.91 -13.92 -36.01
N ASN A 430 10.01 -13.89 -34.67
CA ASN A 430 11.14 -14.49 -33.95
C ASN A 430 10.82 -15.83 -33.28
N LEU A 431 9.55 -16.15 -33.04
CA LEU A 431 9.15 -17.25 -32.15
C LEU A 431 8.10 -18.19 -32.79
N HIS A 432 7.89 -18.13 -34.10
CA HIS A 432 7.23 -19.21 -34.84
C HIS A 432 8.10 -20.49 -34.72
N SER A 433 7.81 -21.30 -33.71
CA SER A 433 8.32 -22.66 -33.50
C SER A 433 7.16 -23.60 -33.26
#